data_AF-L0R7H4-F1
#
_entry.id   AF-L0R7H4-F1
#
_cell.length_a   1.000
_cell.length_b   1.000
_cell.length_c   1.000
_cell.angle_alpha   90.00
_cell.angle_beta   90.00
_cell.angle_gamma   90.00
#
_symmetry.space_group_name_H-M   'P 1'
#
loop_
_entity.id
_entity.type
_entity.pdbx_description
1 polymer ?
#
loop_
_entity_poly.entity_id
_entity_poly.type
_entity_poly.pdbx_seq_one_letter_code
_entity_poly.pdbx_strand_id
1 'polypeptide(L)'
;MNKVYKWTHALLSTMLTLTMLTTAGCSFITSSLNQAHQYNKEKNYEAAVTKLTDIIDSDTSNKLKAQAFMVRGQSYINLKEYRYAYRDLQVAWKLSCHIYQITPATNSTADEFDTATACIEKIPFLIDELKPFISEFGAIMATQQASSIVKKMFPELIH
;
A
#
# COMPACT_ATOMS: atom_id res chain seq x y z
N MET A 1 15.33 49.57 29.56
CA MET A 1 15.17 48.11 29.78
C MET A 1 14.05 47.53 28.91
N ASN A 2 14.01 47.79 27.58
CA ASN A 2 12.88 47.38 26.72
C ASN A 2 13.29 46.71 25.40
N LYS A 3 14.58 46.68 25.07
CA LYS A 3 15.08 46.07 23.83
C LYS A 3 15.26 44.57 24.02
N VAL A 4 15.96 44.13 25.07
CA VAL A 4 16.21 42.71 25.35
C VAL A 4 14.91 41.89 25.47
N TYR A 5 13.89 42.43 26.16
CA TYR A 5 12.57 41.78 26.31
C TYR A 5 11.80 41.59 24.98
N LYS A 6 11.93 42.54 24.05
CA LYS A 6 11.32 42.46 22.71
C LYS A 6 11.97 41.37 21.85
N TRP A 7 13.29 41.20 21.97
CA TRP A 7 14.03 40.19 21.21
C TRP A 7 13.82 38.78 21.77
N THR A 8 13.72 38.64 23.09
CA THR A 8 13.43 37.34 23.72
C THR A 8 12.01 36.86 23.40
N HIS A 9 11.01 37.76 23.36
CA HIS A 9 9.65 37.41 22.94
C HIS A 9 9.53 37.07 21.46
N ALA A 10 10.23 37.81 20.60
CA ALA A 10 10.24 37.51 19.16
C ALA A 10 10.82 36.12 18.88
N LEU A 11 11.94 35.77 19.54
CA LEU A 11 12.57 34.44 19.40
C LEU A 11 11.69 33.31 19.96
N LEU A 12 11.03 33.53 21.10
CA LEU A 12 10.12 32.55 21.70
C LEU A 12 8.86 32.33 20.83
N SER A 13 8.32 33.40 20.26
CA SER A 13 7.17 33.35 19.35
C SER A 13 7.50 32.61 18.06
N THR A 14 8.70 32.83 17.48
CA THR A 14 9.12 32.11 16.26
C THR A 14 9.38 30.63 16.51
N MET A 15 9.90 30.27 17.69
CA MET A 15 10.06 28.87 18.11
C MET A 15 8.70 28.17 18.27
N LEU A 16 7.70 28.86 18.83
CA LEU A 16 6.35 28.33 19.02
C LEU A 16 5.58 28.13 17.70
N THR A 17 5.81 28.97 16.69
CA THR A 17 5.20 28.80 15.36
C THR A 17 5.85 27.70 14.54
N LEU A 18 7.15 27.46 14.73
CA LEU A 18 7.88 26.42 13.99
C LEU A 18 7.49 25.00 14.45
N THR A 19 7.08 24.82 15.70
CA THR A 19 6.64 23.53 16.25
C THR A 19 5.22 23.14 15.82
N MET A 20 4.35 24.11 15.49
CA MET A 20 2.99 23.84 14.97
C MET A 20 3.01 23.38 13.50
N LEU A 21 4.05 23.73 12.74
CA LEU A 21 4.17 23.37 11.33
C LEU A 21 4.66 21.92 11.12
N THR A 22 5.37 21.35 12.10
CA THR A 22 5.96 20.00 11.99
C THR A 22 5.04 18.88 12.47
N THR A 23 4.03 19.17 13.28
CA THR A 23 3.07 18.15 13.78
C THR A 23 1.92 17.87 12.81
N ALA A 24 1.63 18.78 11.89
CA ALA A 24 0.55 18.63 10.90
C ALA A 24 0.80 17.51 9.87
N GLY A 25 2.08 17.18 9.60
CA GLY A 25 2.44 16.18 8.58
C GLY A 25 2.05 14.74 8.95
N CYS A 26 2.16 14.36 10.23
CA CYS A 26 1.89 12.98 10.65
C CYS A 26 0.40 12.70 10.90
N SER A 27 -0.39 13.69 11.31
CA SER A 27 -1.82 13.50 11.61
C SER A 27 -2.70 13.38 10.35
N PHE A 28 -2.28 13.96 9.23
CA PHE A 28 -3.07 13.89 7.99
C PHE A 28 -3.05 12.49 7.34
N ILE A 29 -1.94 11.77 7.49
CA ILE A 29 -1.71 10.52 6.75
C ILE A 29 -2.39 9.33 7.45
N THR A 30 -2.33 9.25 8.78
CA THR A 30 -3.07 8.23 9.54
C THR A 30 -4.58 8.37 9.35
N SER A 31 -5.07 9.60 9.20
CA SER A 31 -6.45 9.88 8.79
C SER A 31 -6.79 9.27 7.42
N SER A 32 -5.88 9.35 6.45
CA SER A 32 -6.11 8.83 5.09
C SER A 32 -6.24 7.30 5.06
N LEU A 33 -5.48 6.59 5.88
CA LEU A 33 -5.60 5.13 5.99
C LEU A 33 -6.94 4.71 6.59
N ASN A 34 -7.39 5.40 7.64
CA ASN A 34 -8.70 5.15 8.25
C ASN A 34 -9.85 5.42 7.27
N GLN A 35 -9.75 6.49 6.48
CA GLN A 35 -10.70 6.78 5.40
C GLN A 35 -10.75 5.64 4.36
N ALA A 36 -9.59 5.12 3.94
CA ALA A 36 -9.54 3.99 3.02
C ALA A 36 -10.21 2.73 3.60
N HIS A 37 -10.01 2.45 4.89
CA HIS A 37 -10.72 1.36 5.58
C HIS A 37 -12.23 1.58 5.63
N GLN A 38 -12.67 2.82 5.86
CA GLN A 38 -14.09 3.17 5.82
C GLN A 38 -14.69 2.95 4.43
N TYR A 39 -14.03 3.44 3.38
CA TYR A 39 -14.48 3.22 2.00
C TYR A 39 -14.57 1.72 1.65
N ASN A 40 -13.61 0.91 2.08
CA ASN A 40 -13.68 -0.55 1.92
C ASN A 40 -14.90 -1.17 2.65
N LYS A 41 -15.21 -0.71 3.87
CA LYS A 41 -16.41 -1.15 4.61
C LYS A 41 -17.71 -0.76 3.89
N GLU A 42 -17.72 0.42 3.27
CA GLU A 42 -18.82 0.95 2.47
C GLU A 42 -18.88 0.35 1.06
N LYS A 43 -17.95 -0.56 0.71
CA LYS A 43 -17.78 -1.16 -0.63
C LYS A 43 -17.47 -0.15 -1.74
N ASN A 44 -16.96 1.03 -1.39
CA ASN A 44 -16.47 2.04 -2.32
C ASN A 44 -14.97 1.80 -2.58
N TYR A 45 -14.66 0.72 -3.29
CA TYR A 45 -13.30 0.21 -3.41
C TYR A 45 -12.41 1.15 -4.25
N GLU A 46 -12.96 1.85 -5.24
CA GLU A 46 -12.25 2.82 -6.08
C GLU A 46 -11.79 4.04 -5.26
N ALA A 47 -12.65 4.55 -4.38
CA ALA A 47 -12.27 5.63 -3.46
C ALA A 47 -11.20 5.16 -2.47
N ALA A 48 -11.31 3.91 -1.97
CA ALA A 48 -10.27 3.32 -1.12
C ALA A 48 -8.93 3.23 -1.86
N VAL A 49 -8.93 2.74 -3.11
CA VAL A 49 -7.73 2.65 -3.97
C VAL A 49 -7.08 4.02 -4.15
N THR A 50 -7.87 5.06 -4.38
CA THR A 50 -7.38 6.44 -4.55
C THR A 50 -6.66 6.91 -3.28
N LYS A 51 -7.31 6.80 -2.11
CA LYS A 51 -6.69 7.20 -0.83
C LYS A 51 -5.43 6.41 -0.48
N LEU A 52 -5.41 5.12 -0.80
CA LEU A 52 -4.24 4.27 -0.54
C LEU A 52 -3.08 4.61 -1.49
N THR A 53 -3.38 5.07 -2.71
CA THR A 53 -2.37 5.54 -3.67
C THR A 53 -1.70 6.80 -3.16
N ASP A 54 -2.47 7.76 -2.63
CA ASP A 54 -1.91 8.96 -2.00
C ASP A 54 -0.90 8.62 -0.89
N ILE A 55 -1.20 7.61 -0.06
CA ILE A 55 -0.28 7.14 1.00
C ILE A 55 1.00 6.55 0.40
N ILE A 56 0.86 5.67 -0.60
CA ILE A 56 1.98 4.97 -1.22
C ILE A 56 2.97 5.94 -1.89
N ASP A 57 2.43 6.97 -2.56
CA ASP A 57 3.20 7.95 -3.32
C ASP A 57 3.82 9.04 -2.42
N SER A 58 3.32 9.18 -1.18
CA SER A 58 3.87 10.09 -0.18
C SER A 58 5.13 9.56 0.52
N ASP A 59 5.83 10.42 1.27
CA ASP A 59 7.10 10.11 1.93
C ASP A 59 6.94 9.41 3.30
N THR A 60 5.99 8.48 3.39
CA THR A 60 5.64 7.80 4.65
C THR A 60 6.55 6.63 4.98
N SER A 61 6.48 6.17 6.24
CA SER A 61 7.23 5.00 6.70
C SER A 61 6.92 3.75 5.88
N ASN A 62 7.93 2.88 5.74
CA ASN A 62 7.77 1.59 5.04
C ASN A 62 6.68 0.70 5.68
N LYS A 63 6.47 0.80 7.00
CA LYS A 63 5.39 0.09 7.70
C LYS A 63 4.02 0.56 7.19
N LEU A 64 3.83 1.87 7.09
CA LEU A 64 2.57 2.43 6.60
C LEU A 64 2.36 2.12 5.11
N LYS A 65 3.43 2.18 4.30
CA LYS A 65 3.36 1.75 2.89
C LYS A 65 3.01 0.27 2.76
N ALA A 66 3.61 -0.61 3.57
CA ALA A 66 3.30 -2.04 3.57
C ALA A 66 1.81 -2.29 3.85
N GLN A 67 1.27 -1.61 4.87
CA GLN A 67 -0.16 -1.68 5.19
C GLN A 67 -1.01 -1.14 4.03
N ALA A 68 -0.64 0.01 3.45
CA ALA A 68 -1.39 0.62 2.35
C ALA A 68 -1.44 -0.29 1.11
N PHE A 69 -0.31 -0.89 0.72
CA PHE A 69 -0.27 -1.89 -0.36
C PHE A 69 -1.15 -3.10 -0.05
N MET A 70 -1.11 -3.63 1.18
CA MET A 70 -1.94 -4.78 1.56
C MET A 70 -3.44 -4.46 1.47
N VAL A 71 -3.84 -3.29 1.97
CA VAL A 71 -5.25 -2.86 1.94
C VAL A 71 -5.69 -2.57 0.51
N ARG A 72 -4.84 -1.96 -0.32
CA ARG A 72 -5.15 -1.67 -1.72
C ARG A 72 -5.24 -2.95 -2.55
N GLY A 73 -4.39 -3.92 -2.25
CA GLY A 73 -4.48 -5.27 -2.79
C GLY A 73 -5.86 -5.89 -2.52
N GLN A 74 -6.34 -5.85 -1.28
CA GLN A 74 -7.69 -6.32 -0.93
C GLN A 74 -8.80 -5.53 -1.64
N SER A 75 -8.68 -4.21 -1.79
CA SER A 75 -9.64 -3.41 -2.58
C SER A 75 -9.68 -3.90 -4.03
N TYR A 76 -8.53 -4.17 -4.65
CA TYR A 76 -8.46 -4.75 -6.00
C TYR A 76 -9.04 -6.17 -6.07
N ILE A 77 -8.90 -7.01 -5.04
CA ILE A 77 -9.59 -8.33 -4.99
C ILE A 77 -11.09 -8.13 -5.08
N ASN A 78 -11.65 -7.19 -4.30
CA ASN A 78 -13.09 -6.92 -4.32
C ASN A 78 -13.57 -6.32 -5.66
N LEU A 79 -12.71 -5.56 -6.34
CA LEU A 79 -12.92 -5.06 -7.70
C LEU A 79 -12.73 -6.15 -8.78
N LYS A 80 -12.30 -7.37 -8.41
CA LYS A 80 -11.92 -8.46 -9.33
C LYS A 80 -10.72 -8.12 -10.23
N GLU A 81 -9.92 -7.17 -9.79
CA GLU A 81 -8.70 -6.70 -10.44
C GLU A 81 -7.47 -7.49 -9.97
N TYR A 82 -7.53 -8.82 -10.15
CA TYR A 82 -6.61 -9.76 -9.50
C TYR A 82 -5.12 -9.54 -9.84
N ARG A 83 -4.81 -9.02 -11.03
CA ARG A 83 -3.43 -8.69 -11.43
C ARG A 83 -2.85 -7.55 -10.58
N TYR A 84 -3.63 -6.50 -10.36
CA TYR A 84 -3.21 -5.37 -9.53
C TYR A 84 -3.16 -5.78 -8.06
N ALA A 85 -4.13 -6.59 -7.61
CA ALA A 85 -4.13 -7.17 -6.26
C ALA A 85 -2.87 -7.98 -5.98
N TYR A 86 -2.52 -8.91 -6.87
CA TYR A 86 -1.35 -9.78 -6.72
C TYR A 86 -0.06 -8.96 -6.62
N ARG A 87 0.13 -7.99 -7.52
CA ARG A 87 1.31 -7.12 -7.53
C ARG A 87 1.44 -6.34 -6.21
N ASP A 88 0.35 -5.74 -5.75
CA ASP A 88 0.35 -4.95 -4.53
C ASP A 88 0.61 -5.82 -3.28
N LEU A 89 0.03 -7.02 -3.23
CA LEU A 89 0.28 -7.98 -2.15
C LEU A 89 1.74 -8.46 -2.13
N GLN A 90 2.37 -8.68 -3.29
CA GLN A 90 3.79 -9.03 -3.34
C GLN A 90 4.68 -7.93 -2.76
N VAL A 91 4.39 -6.66 -3.06
CA VAL A 91 5.14 -5.52 -2.50
C VAL A 91 4.90 -5.42 -0.99
N ALA A 92 3.65 -5.54 -0.55
CA ALA A 92 3.31 -5.55 0.87
C ALA A 92 4.03 -6.66 1.63
N TRP A 93 4.09 -7.87 1.06
CA TRP A 93 4.79 -9.02 1.63
C TRP A 93 6.28 -8.74 1.79
N LYS A 94 6.93 -8.27 0.73
CA LYS A 94 8.36 -7.93 0.74
C LYS A 94 8.69 -6.91 1.82
N LEU A 95 7.92 -5.83 1.91
CA LEU A 95 8.13 -4.79 2.92
C LEU A 95 7.88 -5.31 4.34
N SER A 96 6.78 -6.04 4.54
CA SER A 96 6.42 -6.58 5.87
C SER A 96 7.47 -7.56 6.38
N CYS A 97 7.95 -8.46 5.52
CA CYS A 97 9.00 -9.41 5.88
C CYS A 97 10.34 -8.73 6.12
N HIS A 98 10.69 -7.72 5.32
CA HIS A 98 11.91 -6.95 5.57
C HIS A 98 11.87 -6.27 6.94
N ILE A 99 10.75 -5.64 7.29
CA ILE A 99 10.55 -4.99 8.60
C ILE A 99 10.59 -6.02 9.73
N TYR A 100 9.89 -7.15 9.58
CA TYR A 100 9.87 -8.21 10.57
C TYR A 100 11.28 -8.78 10.85
N GLN A 101 12.10 -8.95 9.81
CA GLN A 101 13.47 -9.45 9.94
C GLN A 101 14.38 -8.48 10.72
N ILE A 102 14.21 -7.17 10.55
CA ILE A 102 15.05 -6.16 11.22
C ILE A 102 14.53 -5.80 12.63
N THR A 103 13.23 -5.91 12.87
CA THR A 103 12.59 -5.56 14.14
C THR A 103 11.51 -6.59 14.51
N PRO A 104 11.90 -7.74 15.10
CA PRO A 104 10.98 -8.84 15.39
C PRO A 104 10.12 -8.66 16.66
N ALA A 105 10.33 -7.60 17.45
CA ALA A 105 9.61 -7.38 18.70
C ALA A 105 8.27 -6.66 18.48
N THR A 106 7.16 -7.37 18.67
CA THR A 106 5.79 -6.84 18.53
C THR A 106 5.07 -6.79 19.89
N ASN A 107 5.41 -5.79 20.71
CA ASN A 107 4.44 -5.33 21.70
C ASN A 107 3.47 -4.37 20.99
N SER A 108 2.60 -4.91 20.15
CA SER A 108 1.56 -4.13 19.47
C SER A 108 0.24 -4.26 20.21
N THR A 109 -0.38 -3.13 20.52
CA THR A 109 -1.80 -3.07 20.91
C THR A 109 -2.67 -3.67 19.80
N ALA A 110 -3.78 -4.32 20.16
CA ALA A 110 -4.61 -5.16 19.28
C ALA A 110 -5.14 -4.49 17.98
N ASP A 111 -5.00 -3.17 17.82
CA ASP A 111 -5.47 -2.40 16.66
C ASP A 111 -4.36 -2.03 15.65
N GLU A 112 -3.11 -2.42 15.86
CA GLU A 112 -1.99 -2.02 14.99
C GLU A 112 -1.65 -3.07 13.92
N PHE A 113 -1.26 -2.63 12.71
CA PHE A 113 -0.75 -3.52 11.66
C PHE A 113 0.51 -4.25 12.13
N ASP A 114 0.35 -5.54 12.41
CA ASP A 114 1.45 -6.42 12.76
C ASP A 114 2.17 -6.93 11.50
N THR A 115 3.43 -6.51 11.34
CA THR A 115 4.31 -6.93 10.25
C THR A 115 4.67 -8.41 10.31
N ALA A 116 4.68 -9.03 11.49
CA ALA A 116 4.96 -10.45 11.66
C ALA A 116 3.79 -11.29 11.09
N THR A 117 2.57 -11.07 11.59
CA THR A 117 1.36 -11.70 11.05
C THR A 117 1.19 -11.41 9.55
N ALA A 118 1.45 -10.17 9.11
CA ALA A 118 1.38 -9.82 7.69
C ALA A 118 2.36 -10.64 6.83
N CYS A 119 3.62 -10.79 7.28
CA CYS A 119 4.65 -11.53 6.55
C CYS A 119 4.41 -13.04 6.52
N ILE A 120 4.06 -13.63 7.67
CA ILE A 120 4.08 -15.09 7.87
C ILE A 120 2.73 -15.73 7.49
N GLU A 121 1.63 -15.03 7.71
CA GLU A 121 0.29 -15.63 7.64
C GLU A 121 -0.60 -14.91 6.63
N LYS A 122 -0.91 -13.63 6.89
CA LYS A 122 -2.02 -12.94 6.22
C LYS A 122 -1.79 -12.69 4.74
N ILE A 123 -0.62 -12.15 4.37
CA ILE A 123 -0.34 -11.84 2.96
C ILE A 123 -0.09 -13.12 2.15
N PRO A 124 0.68 -14.12 2.63
CA PRO A 124 0.80 -15.41 1.94
C PRO A 124 -0.54 -16.08 1.67
N PHE A 125 -1.46 -16.05 2.63
CA PHE A 125 -2.82 -16.57 2.46
C PHE A 125 -3.57 -15.87 1.32
N LEU A 126 -3.60 -14.53 1.31
CA LEU A 126 -4.24 -13.75 0.23
C LEU A 126 -3.60 -14.01 -1.14
N ILE A 127 -2.28 -14.18 -1.19
CA ILE A 127 -1.57 -14.50 -2.43
C ILE A 127 -1.94 -15.90 -2.93
N ASP A 128 -2.12 -16.86 -2.03
CA ASP A 128 -2.54 -18.23 -2.37
C ASP A 128 -3.95 -18.26 -2.96
N GLU A 129 -4.89 -17.51 -2.37
CA GLU A 129 -6.27 -17.37 -2.90
C GLU A 129 -6.30 -16.79 -4.32
N LEU A 130 -5.29 -16.02 -4.71
CA LEU A 130 -5.19 -15.43 -6.05
C LEU A 130 -4.59 -16.38 -7.09
N LYS A 131 -3.95 -17.49 -6.69
CA LYS A 131 -3.28 -18.42 -7.62
C LYS A 131 -4.17 -18.93 -8.77
N PRO A 132 -5.44 -19.33 -8.55
CA PRO A 132 -6.29 -19.80 -9.64
C PRO A 132 -6.50 -18.72 -10.70
N PHE A 133 -6.78 -17.49 -10.27
CA PHE A 133 -7.07 -16.38 -11.18
C PHE A 133 -5.85 -15.97 -11.98
N ILE A 134 -4.67 -15.85 -11.36
CA ILE A 134 -3.44 -15.45 -12.07
C ILE A 134 -2.89 -16.56 -12.99
N SER A 135 -3.11 -17.82 -12.64
CA SER A 135 -2.70 -18.98 -13.44
C SER A 135 -3.47 -19.06 -14.76
N GLU A 136 -4.79 -18.84 -14.71
CA GLU A 136 -5.62 -18.78 -15.91
C GLU A 136 -5.16 -17.66 -16.85
N PHE A 137 -4.83 -16.48 -16.33
CA PHE A 137 -4.24 -15.41 -17.15
C PHE A 137 -2.89 -15.83 -17.77
N GLY A 138 -2.02 -16.49 -17.01
CA GLY A 138 -0.75 -17.01 -17.53
C GLY A 138 -0.95 -18.00 -18.68
N ALA A 139 -1.90 -18.93 -18.54
CA ALA A 139 -2.26 -19.90 -19.57
C ALA A 139 -2.90 -19.24 -20.82
N ILE A 140 -3.80 -18.27 -20.61
CA ILE A 140 -4.42 -17.51 -21.70
C ILE A 140 -3.38 -16.67 -22.46
N MET A 141 -2.46 -16.01 -21.76
CA MET A 141 -1.39 -15.24 -22.41
C MET A 141 -0.42 -16.15 -23.17
N ALA A 142 -0.08 -17.33 -22.61
CA ALA A 142 0.77 -18.30 -23.30
C ALA A 142 0.12 -18.82 -24.58
N THR A 143 -1.19 -19.08 -24.58
CA THR A 143 -1.92 -19.53 -25.78
C THR A 143 -2.06 -18.41 -26.81
N GLN A 144 -2.33 -17.17 -26.41
CA GLN A 144 -2.33 -16.01 -27.32
C GLN A 144 -0.95 -15.77 -27.95
N GLN A 145 0.12 -15.86 -27.17
CA GLN A 145 1.49 -15.77 -27.67
C GLN A 145 1.79 -16.89 -28.66
N ALA A 146 1.47 -18.14 -28.32
CA ALA A 146 1.64 -19.28 -29.21
C ALA A 146 0.86 -19.11 -30.52
N SER A 147 -0.41 -18.69 -30.45
CA SER A 147 -1.25 -18.38 -31.61
C SER A 147 -0.64 -17.28 -32.48
N SER A 148 -0.11 -16.21 -31.88
CA SER A 148 0.55 -15.12 -32.61
C SER A 148 1.83 -15.55 -33.33
N ILE A 149 2.58 -16.49 -32.74
CA ILE A 149 3.80 -17.05 -33.31
C ILE A 149 3.46 -17.98 -34.49
N VAL A 150 2.49 -18.88 -34.32
CA VAL A 150 1.99 -19.75 -35.40
C VAL A 150 1.49 -18.92 -36.58
N LYS A 151 0.74 -17.85 -36.32
CA LYS A 151 0.27 -16.92 -37.37
C LYS A 151 1.40 -16.24 -38.15
N LYS A 152 2.54 -15.99 -37.50
CA LYS A 152 3.74 -15.45 -38.17
C LYS A 152 4.50 -16.52 -38.96
N MET A 153 4.53 -17.75 -38.46
CA MET A 153 5.29 -18.85 -39.08
C MET A 153 4.56 -19.51 -40.24
N PHE A 154 3.22 -19.52 -40.22
CA PHE A 154 2.39 -20.20 -41.22
C PHE A 154 1.21 -19.31 -41.63
N PRO A 155 1.46 -18.21 -42.36
CA PRO A 155 0.40 -17.31 -42.79
C PRO A 155 -0.61 -18.00 -43.72
N GLU A 156 -0.18 -19.00 -44.49
CA GLU A 156 -1.02 -19.78 -45.40
C GLU A 156 -2.05 -20.71 -44.72
N LEU A 157 -1.90 -21.01 -43.42
CA LEU A 157 -2.83 -21.88 -42.68
C LEU A 157 -4.10 -21.15 -42.18
N ILE A 158 -4.23 -19.85 -42.44
CA ILE A 158 -5.30 -18.99 -41.91
C ILE A 158 -6.21 -18.46 -43.03
N HIS A 159 -6.45 -19.29 -44.05
CA HIS A 159 -7.40 -19.02 -45.14
C HIS A 159 -8.66 -19.86 -45.03
#